data_AF-A0A6N3A2T1-F1
#
_entry.id   AF-A0A6N3A2T1-F1
#
_cell.length_a   1.000
_cell.length_b   1.000
_cell.length_c   1.000
_cell.angle_alpha   90.00
_cell.angle_beta   90.00
_cell.angle_gamma   90.00
#
_symmetry.space_group_name_H-M   'P 1'
#
loop_
_entity.id
_entity.type
_entity.pdbx_description
1 polymer ?
#
loop_
_entity_poly.entity_id
_entity_poly.type
_entity_poly.pdbx_seq_one_letter_code
_entity_poly.pdbx_strand_id
1 'polypeptide(L)'
;MYVFPTDIPEPIIPAASNSGSTYTEVLTDSTITSTTDANYKITRPRTTRVIGSWTYTWIGLSDENYEKLKAFWKKVRTSEEFEFKNYTDGKTYRCRFVDKFSFRLDYPVGWYGSLQFEEV
;
A
#
# COMPACT_ATOMS: atom_id res chain seq x y z
N MET A 1 -6.48 18.44 -4.60
CA MET A 1 -5.53 17.45 -4.04
C MET A 1 -6.27 16.66 -2.97
N TYR A 2 -6.29 15.33 -3.04
CA TYR A 2 -6.88 14.48 -1.99
C TYR A 2 -5.84 14.17 -0.92
N VAL A 3 -6.26 14.04 0.34
CA VAL A 3 -5.38 13.73 1.48
C VAL A 3 -5.95 12.53 2.20
N PHE A 4 -5.12 11.51 2.44
CA PHE A 4 -5.53 10.31 3.15
C PHE A 4 -5.99 10.66 4.58
N PRO A 5 -7.10 10.08 5.09
CA PRO A 5 -7.61 10.42 6.42
C PRO A 5 -6.59 10.10 7.52
N THR A 6 -6.33 11.06 8.40
CA THR A 6 -5.34 10.94 9.50
C THR A 6 -5.96 10.63 10.85
N ASP A 7 -7.29 10.63 10.94
CA ASP A 7 -8.09 10.39 12.15
C ASP A 7 -8.47 8.90 12.32
N ILE A 8 -7.97 8.04 11.45
CA ILE A 8 -8.18 6.59 11.45
C ILE A 8 -7.02 5.95 12.23
N PRO A 9 -7.28 4.92 13.06
CA PRO A 9 -6.21 4.23 13.77
C PRO A 9 -5.14 3.74 12.79
N GLU A 10 -3.89 3.87 13.22
CA GLU A 10 -2.75 3.40 12.43
C GLU A 10 -2.89 1.89 12.18
N PRO A 11 -2.54 1.42 10.96
CA PRO A 11 -2.53 0.00 10.65
C PRO A 11 -1.54 -0.74 11.54
N ILE A 12 -1.71 -2.05 11.69
CA ILE A 12 -0.76 -2.86 12.46
C ILE A 12 0.51 -3.03 11.62
N ILE A 13 1.59 -2.40 12.07
CA ILE A 13 2.91 -2.50 11.45
C ILE A 13 3.74 -3.46 12.31
N PRO A 14 4.10 -4.66 11.83
CA PRO A 14 5.00 -5.55 12.55
C PRO A 14 6.36 -4.88 12.75
N ALA A 15 6.80 -4.77 14.01
CA ALA A 15 8.13 -4.31 14.36
C ALA A 15 9.19 -5.44 14.34
N ALA A 16 8.80 -6.69 14.01
CA ALA A 16 9.69 -7.86 14.07
C ALA A 16 9.45 -8.88 12.95
N SER A 17 10.54 -9.38 12.36
CA SER A 17 10.63 -10.18 11.13
C SER A 17 10.04 -11.59 11.18
N ASN A 18 9.44 -12.02 12.30
CA ASN A 18 9.07 -13.43 12.51
C ASN A 18 7.75 -13.65 13.26
N SER A 19 6.84 -12.68 13.24
CA SER A 19 5.50 -12.84 13.81
C SER A 19 4.47 -12.33 12.80
N GLY A 20 3.52 -13.19 12.42
CA GLY A 20 2.52 -12.85 11.40
C GLY A 20 1.60 -11.73 11.87
N SER A 21 1.70 -10.56 11.22
CA SER A 21 0.67 -9.52 10.99
C SER A 21 1.31 -8.39 10.17
N THR A 22 0.59 -7.78 9.21
CA THR A 22 1.05 -7.65 7.81
C THR A 22 1.34 -6.20 7.35
N TYR A 23 2.61 -5.79 7.35
CA TYR A 23 3.17 -4.70 6.53
C TYR A 23 4.18 -5.29 5.54
N THR A 24 4.10 -4.87 4.28
CA THR A 24 5.10 -5.21 3.27
C THR A 24 5.46 -3.96 2.48
N GLU A 25 6.74 -3.61 2.48
CA GLU A 25 7.31 -2.62 1.58
C GLU A 25 8.03 -3.34 0.44
N VAL A 26 7.72 -2.94 -0.79
CA VAL A 26 8.37 -3.46 -1.98
C VAL A 26 8.92 -2.28 -2.75
N LEU A 27 10.24 -2.28 -2.95
CA LEU A 27 10.92 -1.39 -3.88
C LEU A 27 11.11 -2.14 -5.19
N THR A 28 10.50 -1.66 -6.26
CA THR A 28 10.63 -2.26 -7.59
C THR A 28 11.67 -1.52 -8.41
N ASP A 29 12.70 -2.26 -8.85
CA ASP A 29 13.62 -1.82 -9.89
C ASP A 29 13.08 -2.21 -11.28
N SER A 30 13.12 -1.28 -12.22
CA SER A 30 12.55 -1.43 -13.57
C SER A 30 13.51 -2.10 -14.57
N THR A 31 14.50 -2.85 -14.09
CA THR A 31 15.50 -3.50 -14.95
C THR A 31 14.90 -4.70 -15.69
N ILE A 32 14.86 -4.64 -17.03
CA ILE A 32 14.50 -5.80 -17.87
C ILE A 32 15.75 -6.67 -18.04
N THR A 33 15.63 -7.96 -17.70
CA THR A 33 16.68 -8.95 -17.92
C THR A 33 16.27 -9.94 -18.99
N SER A 34 17.07 -10.12 -20.03
CA SER A 34 16.91 -11.19 -21.02
C SER A 34 18.10 -12.14 -20.96
N THR A 35 17.83 -13.44 -20.90
CA THR A 35 18.84 -14.50 -20.95
C THR A 35 18.86 -15.13 -22.33
N THR A 36 20.02 -15.20 -22.97
CA THR A 36 20.21 -15.96 -24.22
C THR A 36 20.51 -17.43 -23.93
N ASP A 37 20.44 -18.27 -24.97
CA ASP A 37 20.65 -19.73 -24.95
C ASP A 37 22.03 -20.17 -24.38
N ALA A 38 22.98 -19.25 -24.26
CA ALA A 38 24.30 -19.47 -23.63
C ALA A 38 24.46 -18.80 -22.25
N ASN A 39 23.36 -18.53 -21.53
CA ASN A 39 23.32 -17.85 -20.23
C ASN A 39 23.85 -16.40 -20.22
N TYR A 40 24.05 -15.74 -21.37
CA TYR A 40 24.39 -14.32 -21.36
C TYR A 40 23.18 -13.49 -20.92
N LYS A 41 23.41 -12.61 -19.93
CA LYS A 41 22.40 -11.71 -19.40
C LYS A 41 22.57 -10.32 -20.02
N ILE A 42 21.56 -9.91 -20.79
CA ILE A 42 21.47 -8.54 -21.31
C ILE A 42 20.48 -7.79 -20.43
N THR A 43 20.94 -6.69 -19.82
CA THR A 43 20.07 -5.81 -19.02
C THR A 43 19.95 -4.44 -19.70
N ARG A 44 18.74 -3.91 -19.74
CA ARG A 44 18.49 -2.52 -20.12
C ARG A 44 17.61 -1.85 -19.06
N PRO A 45 18.00 -0.69 -18.52
CA PRO A 45 17.16 0.05 -17.59
C PRO A 45 15.96 0.64 -18.35
N ARG A 46 14.73 0.37 -17.90
CA ARG A 46 13.50 0.86 -18.55
C ARG A 46 13.03 2.20 -17.98
N THR A 47 13.28 2.43 -16.68
CA THR A 47 12.99 3.66 -15.92
C THR A 47 14.02 3.76 -14.79
N THR A 48 14.51 4.96 -14.49
CA THR A 48 15.52 5.18 -13.42
C THR A 48 14.91 5.43 -12.05
N ARG A 49 13.59 5.68 -11.98
CA ARG A 49 12.89 5.89 -10.72
C ARG A 49 12.54 4.54 -10.08
N VAL A 50 13.03 4.33 -8.86
CA VAL A 50 12.55 3.28 -7.96
C VAL A 50 11.23 3.79 -7.37
N ILE A 51 10.16 3.02 -7.53
CA ILE A 51 8.83 3.37 -7.04
C ILE A 51 8.58 2.63 -5.73
N GLY A 52 8.20 3.35 -4.69
CA GLY A 52 7.77 2.76 -3.43
C GLY A 52 6.37 2.14 -3.53
N SER A 53 6.20 0.92 -3.03
CA SER A 53 4.89 0.30 -2.81
C SER A 53 4.76 -0.14 -1.36
N TRP A 54 3.64 0.21 -0.73
CA TRP A 54 3.34 -0.08 0.67
C TRP A 54 2.00 -0.79 0.80
N THR A 55 1.97 -1.89 1.53
CA THR A 55 0.73 -2.57 1.91
C THR A 55 0.52 -2.45 3.41
N TYR A 56 -0.63 -1.91 3.80
CA TYR A 56 -1.02 -1.79 5.21
C TYR A 56 -2.27 -2.58 5.52
N THR A 57 -2.30 -3.17 6.70
CA THR A 57 -3.39 -4.02 7.17
C THR A 57 -3.98 -3.47 8.45
N TRP A 58 -5.31 -3.39 8.49
CA TRP A 58 -6.07 -3.02 9.67
C TRP A 58 -6.79 -4.24 10.23
N ILE A 59 -6.82 -4.37 11.55
CA ILE A 59 -7.53 -5.41 12.29
C ILE A 59 -8.39 -4.72 13.34
N GLY A 60 -9.68 -5.08 13.41
CA GLY A 60 -10.60 -4.56 14.42
C GLY A 60 -10.98 -3.10 14.23
N LEU A 61 -11.07 -2.64 12.98
CA LEU A 61 -11.50 -1.27 12.68
C LEU A 61 -12.98 -1.09 13.06
N SER A 62 -13.33 0.05 13.68
CA SER A 62 -14.73 0.39 13.94
C SER A 62 -15.50 0.67 12.64
N ASP A 63 -16.83 0.54 12.68
CA ASP A 63 -17.70 0.83 11.54
C ASP A 63 -17.51 2.26 11.00
N GLU A 64 -17.35 3.24 11.91
CA GLU A 64 -17.13 4.64 11.56
C GLU A 64 -15.84 4.83 10.74
N ASN A 65 -14.75 4.23 11.19
CA ASN A 65 -13.46 4.32 10.52
C ASN A 65 -13.47 3.56 9.20
N TYR A 66 -14.23 2.46 9.12
CA TYR A 66 -14.36 1.68 7.91
C TYR A 66 -15.11 2.47 6.84
N GLU A 67 -16.21 3.11 7.21
CA GLU A 67 -16.97 3.96 6.30
C GLU A 67 -16.16 5.18 5.84
N LYS A 68 -15.28 5.75 6.69
CA LYS A 68 -14.32 6.78 6.26
C LYS A 68 -13.34 6.27 5.20
N LEU A 69 -12.70 5.11 5.42
CA LEU A 69 -11.79 4.49 4.43
C LEU A 69 -12.51 4.22 3.12
N LYS A 70 -13.72 3.67 3.19
CA LYS A 70 -14.55 3.33 2.03
C LYS A 70 -15.00 4.58 1.27
N ALA A 71 -15.42 5.63 1.97
CA ALA A 71 -15.79 6.90 1.36
C ALA A 71 -14.59 7.54 0.65
N PHE A 72 -13.42 7.54 1.29
CA PHE A 72 -12.19 8.04 0.69
C PHE A 72 -11.80 7.24 -0.55
N TRP A 73 -11.79 5.90 -0.46
CA TRP A 73 -11.49 5.02 -1.59
C TRP A 73 -12.47 5.22 -2.75
N LYS A 74 -13.76 5.40 -2.49
CA LYS A 74 -14.76 5.70 -3.55
C LYS A 74 -14.51 7.03 -4.26
N LYS A 75 -13.96 8.02 -3.54
CA LYS A 75 -13.68 9.36 -4.05
C LYS A 75 -12.45 9.38 -4.95
N VAL A 76 -11.38 8.73 -4.52
CA VAL A 76 -10.08 8.69 -5.22
C VAL A 76 -10.03 7.58 -6.27
N ARG A 77 -10.53 6.38 -5.91
CA ARG A 77 -10.41 5.15 -6.69
C ARG A 77 -8.95 4.83 -7.01
N THR A 78 -8.69 3.98 -7.98
CA THR A 78 -7.34 3.68 -8.46
C THR A 78 -6.80 4.70 -9.48
N SER A 79 -7.64 5.67 -9.89
CA SER A 79 -7.33 6.62 -10.96
C SER A 79 -6.70 7.94 -10.49
N GLU A 80 -6.99 8.36 -9.26
CA GLU A 80 -6.54 9.65 -8.73
C GLU A 80 -5.36 9.49 -7.77
N GLU A 81 -4.57 10.56 -7.67
CA GLU A 81 -3.46 10.69 -6.72
C GLU A 81 -3.92 11.32 -5.40
N PHE A 82 -3.28 10.96 -4.30
CA PHE A 82 -3.49 11.56 -3.00
C PHE A 82 -2.22 11.65 -2.19
N GLU A 83 -2.20 12.58 -1.24
CA GLU A 83 -1.14 12.70 -0.25
C GLU A 83 -1.35 11.68 0.86
N PHE A 84 -0.33 10.88 1.10
CA PHE A 84 -0.30 9.87 2.13
C PHE A 84 0.90 10.10 3.03
N LYS A 85 0.65 10.28 4.33
CA LYS A 85 1.71 10.28 5.33
C LYS A 85 2.02 8.83 5.70
N ASN A 86 3.16 8.35 5.25
CA ASN A 86 3.61 6.99 5.50
C ASN A 86 3.79 6.77 7.00
N TYR A 87 3.19 5.68 7.49
CA TYR A 87 3.19 5.34 8.91
C TYR A 87 4.55 4.82 9.42
N THR A 88 5.46 4.37 8.55
CA THR A 88 6.77 3.84 8.97
C THR A 88 7.84 4.91 9.09
N ASP A 89 7.92 5.84 8.14
CA ASP A 89 8.95 6.88 8.10
C ASP A 89 8.42 8.29 8.42
N GLY A 90 7.11 8.45 8.56
CA GLY A 90 6.44 9.72 8.86
C GLY A 90 6.47 10.74 7.71
N LYS A 91 6.99 10.38 6.53
CA LYS A 91 7.09 11.28 5.37
C LYS A 91 5.80 11.28 4.57
N THR A 92 5.56 12.39 3.86
CA THR A 92 4.40 12.51 2.97
C THR A 92 4.80 12.15 1.55
N TYR A 93 4.10 11.20 0.97
CA TYR A 93 4.25 10.74 -0.40
C TYR A 93 3.00 11.05 -1.21
N ARG A 94 3.15 11.18 -2.53
CA ARG A 94 2.02 11.14 -3.46
C ARG A 94 1.81 9.70 -3.86
N CYS A 95 0.63 9.18 -3.60
CA CYS A 95 0.30 7.78 -3.81
C CYS A 95 -0.98 7.62 -4.61
N ARG A 96 -1.15 6.43 -5.18
CA ARG A 96 -2.42 5.93 -5.72
C ARG A 96 -2.76 4.59 -5.09
N PHE A 97 -4.05 4.22 -5.14
CA PHE A 97 -4.45 2.85 -4.80
C PHE A 97 -4.09 1.90 -5.94
N VAL A 98 -3.47 0.77 -5.60
CA VAL A 98 -3.05 -0.25 -6.58
C VAL A 98 -4.11 -1.32 -6.77
N ASP A 99 -4.73 -1.76 -5.67
CA ASP A 99 -5.66 -2.88 -5.66
C ASP A 99 -7.09 -2.44 -5.28
N LYS A 100 -8.04 -3.36 -5.44
CA LYS A 100 -9.43 -3.20 -5.03
C LYS A 100 -9.56 -3.03 -3.52
N PHE A 101 -10.59 -2.30 -3.11
CA PHE A 101 -10.97 -2.20 -1.70
C PHE A 101 -11.60 -3.50 -1.21
N SER A 102 -10.91 -4.23 -0.33
CA SER A 102 -11.38 -5.50 0.22
C SER A 102 -11.26 -5.53 1.74
N PHE A 103 -12.40 -5.54 2.41
CA PHE A 103 -12.52 -5.66 3.86
C PHE A 103 -13.60 -6.68 4.19
N ARG A 104 -13.40 -7.43 5.27
CA ARG A 104 -14.41 -8.33 5.84
C ARG A 104 -14.68 -7.91 7.28
N LEU A 105 -15.91 -8.11 7.73
CA LEU A 105 -16.34 -7.88 9.10
C LEU A 105 -16.17 -9.18 9.88
N ASP A 106 -15.52 -9.12 11.05
CA ASP A 106 -15.53 -10.19 12.05
C ASP A 106 -16.23 -9.69 13.30
N TYR A 107 -17.29 -10.37 13.75
CA TYR A 107 -18.03 -9.94 14.94
C TYR A 107 -17.60 -10.79 16.14
N PRO A 108 -17.22 -10.20 17.30
CA PRO A 108 -17.37 -8.79 17.68
C PRO A 108 -16.12 -7.90 17.48
N VAL A 109 -15.10 -8.38 16.76
CA VAL A 109 -13.77 -7.74 16.70
C VAL A 109 -13.75 -6.45 15.88
N GLY A 110 -14.49 -6.39 14.77
CA GLY A 110 -14.55 -5.25 13.86
C GLY A 110 -14.12 -5.60 12.44
N TRP A 111 -13.86 -4.58 11.62
CA TRP A 111 -13.44 -4.74 10.23
C TRP A 111 -11.97 -5.09 10.12
N TYR A 112 -11.65 -5.96 9.16
CA TYR A 112 -10.28 -6.30 8.81
C TYR A 112 -10.10 -6.25 7.29
N GLY A 113 -8.95 -5.75 6.87
CA GLY A 113 -8.65 -5.56 5.45
C GLY A 113 -7.28 -4.96 5.26
N SER A 114 -6.85 -4.93 4.00
CA SER A 114 -5.58 -4.33 3.61
C SER A 114 -5.78 -3.37 2.45
N LEU A 115 -4.93 -2.35 2.39
CA LEU A 115 -4.86 -1.40 1.28
C LEU A 115 -3.41 -1.32 0.81
N GLN A 116 -3.26 -1.29 -0.52
CA GLN A 116 -1.98 -1.16 -1.18
C GLN A 116 -1.87 0.21 -1.86
N PHE A 117 -0.75 0.85 -1.59
CA PHE A 117 -0.37 2.18 -2.06
C PHE A 117 0.88 2.07 -2.92
N GLU A 118 0.92 2.83 -4.01
CA GLU A 118 2.11 2.96 -4.86
C GLU A 118 2.40 4.44 -5.07
N GLU A 119 3.67 4.81 -4.98
CA GLU A 119 4.16 6.16 -5.22
C GLU A 119 3.93 6.58 -6.68
N VAL A 120 3.47 7.81 -6.90
CA VAL A 120 3.20 8.39 -8.24
C VAL A 120 4.20 9.48 -8.58
#